data_AF-Q97UW9-F1
#
_entry.id   AF-Q97UW9-F1
#
_cell.length_a   1.000
_cell.length_b   1.000
_cell.length_c   1.000
_cell.angle_alpha   90.00
_cell.angle_beta   90.00
_cell.angle_gamma   90.00
#
_symmetry.space_group_name_H-M   'P 1'
#
loop_
_entity.id
_entity.type
_entity.pdbx_description
1 polymer ?
#
loop_
_entity_poly.entity_id
_entity_poly.type
_entity_poly.pdbx_seq_one_letter_code
_entity_poly.pdbx_strand_id
1 'polypeptide(L)'
;MSLNEIRDKMQKEISQSLLMLDNAIKTTKLPIVNEQKTNNPLWIDVREIDLRYQIPVKRIFKFFEGLREGKILATKCPKCGSIYFPPQDDCPKCKISNLEWIEMPKEGEIVAYTVVNVKPPSFSHYQDYIVGIARMSNGVNVLGWVRAKEVRVGMKVKLEVIERKPEGYLTYELVPVG
;
A
#
# COMPACT_ATOMS: atom_id res chain seq x y z
N MET A 1 6.53 9.69 -15.49
CA MET A 1 7.92 9.46 -15.08
C MET A 1 8.15 7.96 -14.98
N SER A 2 9.28 7.46 -15.42
CA SER A 2 9.70 6.07 -15.22
C SER A 2 10.06 5.82 -13.75
N LEU A 3 10.04 4.55 -13.32
CA LEU A 3 10.54 4.13 -12.00
C LEU A 3 11.96 4.65 -11.71
N ASN A 4 12.82 4.67 -12.72
CA ASN A 4 14.19 5.14 -12.61
C ASN A 4 14.24 6.66 -12.38
N GLU A 5 13.44 7.45 -13.11
CA GLU A 5 13.35 8.90 -12.91
C GLU A 5 12.85 9.29 -11.52
N ILE A 6 11.92 8.50 -10.95
CA ILE A 6 11.42 8.71 -9.58
C ILE A 6 12.50 8.40 -8.56
N ARG A 7 13.19 7.27 -8.75
CA ARG A 7 14.34 6.90 -7.93
C ARG A 7 15.42 7.98 -7.95
N ASP A 8 15.77 8.49 -9.14
CA ASP A 8 16.79 9.51 -9.30
C ASP A 8 16.39 10.83 -8.62
N LYS A 9 15.11 11.22 -8.73
CA LYS A 9 14.58 12.41 -8.01
C LYS A 9 14.65 12.21 -6.50
N MET A 10 14.20 11.07 -5.98
CA MET A 10 14.27 10.77 -4.55
C MET A 10 15.72 10.71 -4.05
N GLN A 11 16.63 10.08 -4.81
CA GLN A 11 18.05 10.03 -4.49
C GLN A 11 18.68 11.42 -4.48
N LYS A 12 18.21 12.34 -5.32
CA LYS A 12 18.67 13.75 -5.33
C LYS A 12 18.21 14.51 -4.09
N GLU A 13 16.94 14.34 -3.68
CA GLU A 13 16.40 14.96 -2.45
C GLU A 13 17.05 14.39 -1.18
N ILE A 14 17.26 13.07 -1.14
CA ILE A 14 17.99 12.38 -0.07
C ILE A 14 19.44 12.87 -0.03
N SER A 15 20.14 12.90 -1.18
CA SER A 15 21.52 13.41 -1.29
C SER A 15 21.66 14.84 -0.76
N GLN A 16 20.70 15.72 -1.02
CA GLN A 16 20.73 17.10 -0.49
C GLN A 16 20.60 17.13 1.04
N SER A 17 19.74 16.29 1.60
CA SER A 17 19.56 16.19 3.06
C SER A 17 20.81 15.62 3.74
N LEU A 18 21.44 14.61 3.12
CA LEU A 18 22.69 14.02 3.56
C LEU A 18 23.85 15.03 3.49
N LEU A 19 23.93 15.85 2.43
CA LEU A 19 24.91 16.93 2.31
C LEU A 19 24.79 17.96 3.46
N MET A 20 23.57 18.28 3.90
CA MET A 20 23.37 19.14 5.06
C MET A 20 23.85 18.48 6.35
N LEU A 21 23.57 17.18 6.52
CA LEU A 21 24.04 16.40 7.66
C LEU A 21 25.57 16.32 7.71
N ASP A 22 26.22 16.04 6.58
CA ASP A 22 27.67 15.97 6.45
C ASP A 22 28.34 17.29 6.85
N ASN A 23 27.75 18.41 6.45
CA ASN A 23 28.24 19.73 6.84
C ASN A 23 28.07 19.99 8.34
N ALA A 24 26.93 19.62 8.92
CA ALA A 24 26.70 19.73 10.36
C ALA A 24 27.71 18.88 11.17
N ILE A 25 28.02 17.67 10.70
CA ILE A 25 29.04 16.79 11.31
C ILE A 25 30.42 17.41 11.18
N LYS A 26 30.79 17.97 10.03
CA LYS A 26 32.11 18.64 9.84
C LYS A 26 32.30 19.80 10.82
N THR A 27 31.25 20.57 11.08
CA THR A 27 31.33 21.75 11.95
C THR A 27 31.23 21.39 13.44
N THR A 28 30.30 20.52 13.82
CA THR A 28 29.97 20.25 15.23
C THR A 28 30.59 18.96 15.77
N LYS A 29 31.11 18.10 14.90
CA LYS A 29 31.53 16.71 15.18
C LYS A 29 30.42 15.79 15.71
N LEU A 30 29.17 16.23 15.67
CA LEU A 30 28.01 15.47 16.11
C LEU A 30 27.00 15.37 14.96
N PRO A 31 26.36 14.21 14.73
CA PRO A 31 25.31 14.08 13.74
C PRO A 31 23.96 14.55 14.33
N ILE A 32 23.93 15.78 14.82
CA ILE A 32 22.75 16.39 15.43
C ILE A 32 22.27 17.53 14.54
N VAL A 33 20.99 17.47 14.16
CA VAL A 33 20.30 18.56 13.45
C VAL A 33 19.06 18.98 14.23
N ASN A 34 18.72 20.26 14.18
CA ASN A 34 17.48 20.73 14.79
C ASN A 34 16.31 20.52 13.84
N GLU A 35 15.24 19.90 14.34
CA GLU A 35 14.01 19.71 13.57
C GLU A 35 13.38 21.07 13.21
N GLN A 36 12.91 21.23 11.97
CA GLN A 36 12.36 22.51 11.48
C GLN A 36 11.11 23.00 12.24
N LYS A 37 10.29 22.10 12.81
CA LYS A 37 9.03 22.47 13.48
C LYS A 37 9.22 22.79 14.96
N THR A 38 9.92 21.93 15.69
CA THR A 38 10.04 22.04 17.15
C THR A 38 11.39 22.57 17.61
N ASN A 39 12.37 22.69 16.71
CA ASN A 39 13.77 23.00 17.02
C ASN A 39 14.42 22.02 18.01
N ASN A 40 13.84 20.82 18.19
CA ASN A 40 14.41 19.78 19.01
C ASN A 40 15.67 19.20 18.34
N PRO A 41 16.75 18.96 19.11
CA PRO A 41 17.95 18.31 18.58
C PRO A 41 17.65 16.84 18.28
N LEU A 42 17.83 16.43 17.03
CA LEU A 42 17.67 15.06 16.57
C LEU A 42 19.03 14.46 16.23
N TRP A 43 19.35 13.32 16.84
CA TRP A 43 20.45 12.47 16.40
C TRP A 43 20.05 11.76 15.11
N ILE A 44 20.85 11.89 14.07
CA ILE A 44 20.64 11.20 12.79
C ILE A 44 21.74 10.14 12.61
N ASP A 45 21.35 8.90 12.31
CA ASP A 45 22.31 7.86 11.98
C ASP A 45 22.98 8.20 10.63
N VAL A 46 24.30 8.14 10.59
CA VAL A 46 25.10 8.47 9.40
C VAL A 46 25.19 7.33 8.39
N ARG A 47 24.61 6.17 8.71
CA ARG A 47 24.57 5.00 7.83
C ARG A 47 23.26 4.97 7.07
N GLU A 48 23.36 4.85 5.75
CA GLU A 48 22.22 4.58 4.89
C GLU A 48 21.89 3.09 4.89
N ILE A 49 20.60 2.76 5.03
CA ILE A 49 20.09 1.39 4.90
C ILE A 49 19.18 1.34 3.67
N ASP A 50 19.71 0.80 2.57
CA ASP A 50 18.91 0.49 1.37
C ASP A 50 18.25 -0.89 1.54
N LEU A 51 16.97 -0.88 1.94
CA LEU A 51 16.21 -2.11 2.20
C LEU A 51 15.34 -2.51 1.01
N ARG A 52 15.61 -3.69 0.44
CA ARG A 52 14.72 -4.37 -0.51
C ARG A 52 14.18 -5.64 0.12
N TYR A 53 12.88 -5.68 0.38
CA TYR A 53 12.22 -6.85 0.95
C TYR A 53 12.10 -7.98 -0.08
N GLN A 54 12.49 -9.19 0.32
CA GLN A 54 12.18 -10.42 -0.39
C GLN A 54 11.18 -11.21 0.45
N ILE A 55 9.92 -11.24 0.01
CA ILE A 55 8.84 -11.90 0.74
C ILE A 55 8.40 -13.14 -0.06
N PRO A 56 8.54 -14.36 0.48
CA PRO A 56 8.07 -15.55 -0.20
C PRO A 56 6.53 -15.57 -0.24
N VAL A 57 5.97 -15.60 -1.44
CA VAL A 57 4.51 -15.59 -1.66
C VAL A 57 3.92 -16.95 -2.03
N LYS A 58 4.69 -18.05 -1.91
CA LYS A 58 4.31 -19.40 -2.40
C LYS A 58 2.89 -19.82 -2.00
N ARG A 59 2.52 -19.66 -0.73
CA ARG A 59 1.22 -20.12 -0.19
C ARG A 59 0.02 -19.30 -0.69
N ILE A 60 0.27 -18.06 -1.12
CA ILE A 60 -0.76 -17.15 -1.63
C ILE A 60 -0.58 -16.83 -3.11
N PHE A 61 0.29 -17.54 -3.83
CA PHE A 61 0.69 -17.21 -5.20
C PHE A 61 -0.49 -17.18 -6.17
N LYS A 62 -1.50 -18.03 -5.93
CA LYS A 62 -2.74 -18.07 -6.70
C LYS A 62 -3.51 -16.73 -6.71
N PHE A 63 -3.34 -15.89 -5.68
CA PHE A 63 -3.88 -14.53 -5.69
C PHE A 63 -3.34 -13.69 -6.85
N PHE A 64 -2.01 -13.74 -7.05
CA PHE A 64 -1.33 -12.96 -8.09
C PHE A 64 -1.62 -13.51 -9.48
N GLU A 65 -1.73 -14.83 -9.62
CA GLU A 65 -2.21 -15.45 -10.88
C GLU A 65 -3.65 -15.02 -11.18
N GLY A 66 -4.51 -14.95 -10.16
CA GLY A 66 -5.85 -14.38 -10.27
C GLY A 66 -5.81 -12.94 -10.82
N LEU A 67 -4.94 -12.08 -10.30
CA LEU A 67 -4.78 -10.72 -10.81
C LEU A 67 -4.41 -10.71 -12.30
N ARG A 68 -3.53 -11.61 -12.76
CA ARG A 68 -3.19 -11.73 -14.19
C ARG A 68 -4.38 -12.12 -15.06
N GLU A 69 -5.32 -12.86 -14.50
CA GLU A 69 -6.60 -13.23 -15.15
C GLU A 69 -7.70 -12.16 -14.99
N GLY A 70 -7.40 -11.02 -14.36
CA GLY A 70 -8.41 -9.99 -14.07
C GLY A 70 -9.38 -10.36 -12.94
N LYS A 71 -9.03 -11.36 -12.13
CA LYS A 71 -9.81 -11.85 -10.98
C LYS A 71 -9.17 -11.43 -9.67
N ILE A 72 -10.01 -11.12 -8.68
CA ILE A 72 -9.53 -10.79 -7.33
C ILE A 72 -9.99 -11.90 -6.41
N LEU A 73 -9.04 -12.64 -5.85
CA LEU A 73 -9.33 -13.84 -5.09
C LEU A 73 -9.24 -13.60 -3.58
N ALA A 74 -10.06 -14.35 -2.86
CA ALA A 74 -10.03 -14.50 -1.40
C ALA A 74 -9.94 -15.98 -1.05
N THR A 75 -9.82 -16.28 0.25
CA THR A 75 -9.96 -17.65 0.74
C THR A 75 -11.12 -17.78 1.70
N LYS A 76 -11.81 -18.92 1.66
CA LYS A 76 -12.92 -19.28 2.52
C LYS A 76 -12.57 -20.53 3.32
N CYS A 77 -12.78 -20.49 4.62
CA CYS A 77 -12.58 -21.66 5.47
C CYS A 77 -13.73 -22.65 5.28
N PRO A 78 -13.48 -23.91 4.85
CA PRO A 78 -14.54 -24.89 4.64
C PRO A 78 -15.20 -25.33 5.96
N LYS A 79 -14.53 -25.16 7.10
CA LYS A 79 -15.03 -25.56 8.43
C LYS A 79 -15.94 -24.53 9.09
N CYS A 80 -15.61 -23.24 9.02
CA CYS A 80 -16.36 -22.18 9.70
C CYS A 80 -16.98 -21.13 8.77
N GLY A 81 -16.79 -21.26 7.45
CA GLY A 81 -17.33 -20.34 6.45
C GLY A 81 -16.71 -18.94 6.42
N SER A 82 -15.77 -18.61 7.31
CA SER A 82 -15.12 -17.30 7.33
C SER A 82 -14.34 -17.05 6.03
N ILE A 83 -14.49 -15.85 5.47
CA ILE A 83 -13.80 -15.39 4.26
C ILE A 83 -12.68 -14.43 4.67
N TYR A 84 -11.50 -14.58 4.06
CA TYR A 84 -10.32 -13.77 4.34
C TYR A 84 -9.86 -13.03 3.08
N PHE A 85 -9.74 -11.72 3.23
CA PHE A 85 -9.14 -10.83 2.24
C PHE A 85 -8.22 -9.83 2.97
N PRO A 86 -6.93 -9.69 2.60
CA PRO A 86 -6.20 -10.51 1.62
C PRO A 86 -6.25 -12.02 1.94
N PRO A 87 -6.06 -12.91 0.95
CA PRO A 87 -6.21 -14.35 1.15
C PRO A 87 -5.21 -14.87 2.18
N GLN A 88 -5.69 -15.80 3.01
CA GLN A 88 -4.90 -16.53 4.00
C GLN A 88 -4.92 -18.01 3.66
N ASP A 89 -3.77 -18.69 3.77
CA ASP A 89 -3.70 -20.14 3.55
C ASP A 89 -4.08 -20.94 4.81
N ASP A 90 -4.03 -20.31 5.99
CA ASP A 90 -4.44 -20.90 7.26
C ASP A 90 -5.61 -20.13 7.86
N CYS A 91 -6.61 -20.85 8.39
CA CYS A 91 -7.70 -20.24 9.12
C CYS A 91 -7.28 -19.94 10.57
N PRO A 92 -7.21 -18.67 11.00
CA PRO A 92 -6.81 -18.32 12.37
C PRO A 92 -7.77 -18.86 13.44
N LYS A 93 -9.05 -19.08 13.10
CA LYS A 93 -10.07 -19.61 14.00
C LYS A 93 -10.01 -21.14 14.14
N CYS A 94 -9.93 -21.84 13.01
CA CYS A 94 -10.02 -23.31 12.97
C CYS A 94 -8.67 -24.02 12.99
N LYS A 95 -7.57 -23.30 12.77
CA LYS A 95 -6.20 -23.83 12.67
C LYS A 95 -6.06 -24.93 11.60
N ILE A 96 -6.78 -24.77 10.49
CA ILE A 96 -6.66 -25.63 9.31
C ILE A 96 -5.99 -24.86 8.17
N SER A 97 -5.23 -25.57 7.35
CA SER A 97 -4.56 -25.06 6.16
C SER A 97 -5.35 -25.35 4.89
N ASN A 98 -4.86 -24.87 3.74
CA ASN A 98 -5.42 -25.11 2.40
C ASN A 98 -6.89 -24.66 2.32
N LEU A 99 -7.13 -23.39 2.65
CA LEU A 99 -8.48 -22.82 2.54
C LEU A 99 -8.96 -22.82 1.09
N GLU A 100 -10.28 -22.84 0.91
CA GLU A 100 -10.91 -22.85 -0.41
C GLU A 100 -10.73 -21.49 -1.08
N TRP A 101 -10.28 -21.47 -2.34
CA TRP A 101 -10.14 -20.23 -3.10
C TRP A 101 -11.48 -19.82 -3.70
N ILE A 102 -11.87 -18.57 -3.48
CA ILE A 102 -13.09 -18.00 -4.03
C ILE A 102 -12.80 -16.69 -4.75
N GLU A 103 -13.60 -16.36 -5.77
CA GLU A 103 -13.55 -15.04 -6.40
C GLU A 103 -14.34 -14.03 -5.54
N MET A 104 -13.77 -12.85 -5.34
CA MET A 104 -14.44 -11.76 -4.65
C MET A 104 -15.54 -11.17 -5.54
N PRO A 105 -16.70 -10.81 -4.97
CA PRO A 105 -17.69 -10.05 -5.72
C PRO A 105 -17.10 -8.70 -6.13
N LYS A 106 -17.55 -8.18 -7.27
CA LYS A 106 -17.07 -6.90 -7.77
C LYS A 106 -17.70 -5.72 -7.04
N GLU A 107 -18.93 -5.85 -6.54
CA GLU A 107 -19.69 -4.73 -5.99
C GLU A 107 -19.47 -4.53 -4.50
N GLY A 108 -19.33 -3.27 -4.10
CA GLY A 108 -19.23 -2.87 -2.70
C GLY A 108 -19.65 -1.42 -2.46
N GLU A 109 -19.53 -1.01 -1.20
CA GLU A 109 -19.90 0.32 -0.73
C GLU A 109 -18.84 0.87 0.23
N ILE A 110 -18.43 2.13 0.05
CA ILE A 110 -17.45 2.79 0.92
C ILE A 110 -18.01 2.95 2.33
N VAL A 111 -17.32 2.39 3.32
CA VAL A 111 -17.67 2.52 4.74
C VAL A 111 -16.75 3.47 5.50
N ALA A 112 -15.53 3.69 5.01
CA ALA A 112 -14.58 4.65 5.56
C ALA A 112 -13.57 5.06 4.48
N TYR A 113 -13.04 6.29 4.55
CA TYR A 113 -11.99 6.74 3.65
C TYR A 113 -11.12 7.82 4.29
N THR A 114 -9.97 8.07 3.67
CA THR A 114 -9.10 9.21 3.98
C THR A 114 -8.41 9.72 2.71
N VAL A 115 -8.05 11.00 2.71
CA VAL A 115 -7.25 11.64 1.66
C VAL A 115 -5.81 11.74 2.15
N VAL A 116 -4.89 11.15 1.41
CA VAL A 116 -3.45 11.17 1.73
C VAL A 116 -2.78 12.31 0.97
N ASN A 117 -2.53 13.42 1.68
CA ASN A 117 -1.82 14.60 1.18
C ASN A 117 -0.36 14.66 1.66
N VAL A 118 -0.06 14.15 2.87
CA VAL A 118 1.30 13.96 3.37
C VAL A 118 1.71 12.51 3.16
N LYS A 119 2.67 12.29 2.25
CA LYS A 119 3.03 10.95 1.76
C LYS A 119 4.39 10.52 2.32
N PRO A 120 4.58 9.21 2.58
CA PRO A 120 5.93 8.67 2.74
C PRO A 120 6.79 8.99 1.52
N PRO A 121 8.12 9.15 1.67
CA PRO A 121 9.01 9.44 0.55
C PRO A 121 8.85 8.46 -0.62
N SER A 122 8.66 7.17 -0.33
CA SER A 122 8.45 6.10 -1.32
C SER A 122 7.15 6.21 -2.14
N PHE A 123 6.24 7.10 -1.76
CA PHE A 123 5.00 7.39 -2.48
C PHE A 123 4.92 8.86 -2.95
N SER A 124 6.01 9.62 -2.81
CA SER A 124 6.06 11.06 -3.13
C SER A 124 5.80 11.38 -4.62
N HIS A 125 6.01 10.42 -5.51
CA HIS A 125 5.72 10.55 -6.94
C HIS A 125 4.23 10.52 -7.29
N TYR A 126 3.39 10.08 -6.36
CA TYR A 126 1.95 10.13 -6.54
C TYR A 126 1.38 11.51 -6.26
N GLN A 127 0.33 11.87 -6.99
CA GLN A 127 -0.57 12.95 -6.58
C GLN A 127 -1.31 12.56 -5.30
N ASP A 128 -2.02 13.51 -4.69
CA ASP A 128 -2.86 13.19 -3.53
C ASP A 128 -3.85 12.10 -3.91
N TYR A 129 -3.95 11.08 -3.07
CA TYR A 129 -4.72 9.88 -3.36
C TYR A 129 -5.66 9.54 -2.22
N ILE A 130 -6.74 8.85 -2.56
CA ILE A 130 -7.77 8.43 -1.61
C ILE A 130 -7.56 6.96 -1.31
N VAL A 131 -7.54 6.62 -0.02
CA VAL A 131 -7.62 5.23 0.44
C VAL A 131 -8.97 5.03 1.10
N GLY A 132 -9.65 3.94 0.76
CA GLY A 132 -10.98 3.62 1.24
C GLY A 132 -11.10 2.18 1.68
N ILE A 133 -12.06 1.93 2.57
CA ILE A 133 -12.54 0.59 2.91
C ILE A 133 -13.91 0.45 2.28
N ALA A 134 -14.08 -0.55 1.41
CA ALA A 134 -15.37 -0.93 0.85
C ALA A 134 -15.88 -2.21 1.52
N ARG A 135 -17.13 -2.19 1.97
CA ARG A 135 -17.89 -3.41 2.32
C ARG A 135 -18.38 -4.03 1.03
N MET A 136 -17.82 -5.19 0.68
CA MET A 136 -18.22 -5.95 -0.50
C MET A 136 -19.54 -6.67 -0.25
N SER A 137 -20.25 -7.10 -1.30
CA SER A 137 -21.57 -7.74 -1.16
C SER A 137 -21.56 -9.06 -0.38
N ASN A 138 -20.42 -9.74 -0.27
CA ASN A 138 -20.21 -10.91 0.58
C ASN A 138 -19.86 -10.57 2.04
N GLY A 139 -19.94 -9.29 2.43
CA GLY A 139 -19.72 -8.81 3.79
C GLY A 139 -18.25 -8.55 4.16
N VAL A 140 -17.29 -8.86 3.27
CA VAL A 140 -15.86 -8.64 3.50
C VAL A 140 -15.49 -7.17 3.28
N ASN A 141 -14.63 -6.64 4.15
CA ASN A 141 -14.08 -5.30 3.98
C ASN A 141 -12.80 -5.35 3.15
N VAL A 142 -12.71 -4.55 2.10
CA VAL A 142 -11.54 -4.42 1.23
C VAL A 142 -10.96 -3.02 1.39
N LEU A 143 -9.71 -2.93 1.84
CA LEU A 143 -8.92 -1.70 1.80
C LEU A 143 -8.30 -1.56 0.41
N GLY A 144 -8.50 -0.43 -0.25
CA GLY A 144 -7.93 -0.16 -1.55
C GLY A 144 -7.83 1.33 -1.84
N TRP A 145 -7.10 1.66 -2.91
CA TRP A 145 -7.14 3.02 -3.46
C TRP A 145 -8.50 3.26 -4.10
N VAL A 146 -9.07 4.44 -3.91
CA VAL A 146 -10.33 4.83 -4.53
C VAL A 146 -10.05 5.71 -5.74
N ARG A 147 -10.47 5.28 -6.93
CA ARG A 147 -10.29 6.04 -8.17
C ARG A 147 -11.38 7.10 -8.30
N ALA A 148 -11.30 8.12 -7.46
CA ALA A 148 -12.24 9.25 -7.44
C ALA A 148 -11.53 10.54 -7.05
N LYS A 149 -12.08 11.69 -7.46
CA LYS A 149 -11.66 13.00 -6.94
C LYS A 149 -12.32 13.32 -5.60
N GLU A 150 -13.56 12.91 -5.46
CA GLU A 150 -14.36 13.06 -4.26
C GLU A 150 -14.98 11.72 -3.90
N VAL A 151 -15.02 11.40 -2.62
CA VAL A 151 -15.61 10.17 -2.11
C VAL A 151 -16.46 10.50 -0.89
N ARG A 152 -17.48 9.69 -0.64
CA ARG A 152 -18.31 9.77 0.57
C ARG A 152 -18.63 8.38 1.07
N VAL A 153 -18.90 8.27 2.36
CA VAL A 153 -19.47 7.03 2.94
C VAL A 153 -20.80 6.75 2.24
N GLY A 154 -21.07 5.49 1.94
CA GLY A 154 -22.25 5.07 1.17
C GLY A 154 -22.05 5.07 -0.35
N MET A 155 -20.92 5.57 -0.86
CA MET A 155 -20.63 5.55 -2.31
C MET A 155 -20.48 4.11 -2.81
N LYS A 156 -21.23 3.76 -3.86
CA LYS A 156 -21.12 2.46 -4.53
C LYS A 156 -19.83 2.40 -5.35
N VAL A 157 -19.13 1.28 -5.26
CA VAL A 157 -17.85 1.04 -5.95
C VAL A 157 -17.80 -0.37 -6.53
N LYS A 158 -16.96 -0.52 -7.55
CA LYS A 158 -16.52 -1.79 -8.11
C LYS A 158 -15.06 -2.05 -7.74
N LEU A 159 -14.76 -3.30 -7.43
CA LEU A 159 -13.41 -3.80 -7.19
C LEU A 159 -12.83 -4.29 -8.52
N GLU A 160 -11.80 -3.61 -9.01
CA GLU A 160 -11.22 -3.86 -10.34
C GLU A 160 -9.72 -4.10 -10.28
N VAL A 161 -9.23 -5.02 -11.12
CA VAL A 161 -7.79 -5.23 -11.31
C VAL A 161 -7.23 -4.13 -12.20
N ILE A 162 -6.11 -3.55 -11.79
CA ILE A 162 -5.45 -2.44 -12.49
C ILE A 162 -3.94 -2.64 -12.49
N GLU A 163 -3.26 -2.09 -13.49
CA GLU A 163 -1.82 -1.95 -13.47
C GLU A 163 -1.47 -0.59 -12.82
N ARG A 164 -0.75 -0.62 -11.70
CA ARG A 164 -0.42 0.59 -10.96
C ARG A 164 0.77 1.28 -11.62
N LYS A 165 0.52 2.49 -12.12
CA LYS A 165 1.58 3.35 -12.66
C LYS A 165 2.15 4.21 -11.54
N PRO A 166 3.47 4.43 -11.53
CA PRO A 166 4.46 4.07 -12.57
C PRO A 166 5.16 2.72 -12.36
N GLU A 167 4.83 1.96 -11.33
CA GLU A 167 5.55 0.75 -10.94
C GLU A 167 5.31 -0.45 -11.87
N GLY A 168 4.19 -0.48 -12.60
CA GLY A 168 3.89 -1.47 -13.64
C GLY A 168 3.48 -2.85 -13.12
N TYR A 169 3.07 -2.97 -11.86
CA TYR A 169 2.56 -4.23 -11.30
C TYR A 169 1.04 -4.25 -11.21
N LEU A 170 0.46 -5.45 -11.30
CA LEU A 170 -0.98 -5.66 -11.14
C LEU A 170 -1.39 -5.56 -9.67
N THR A 171 -2.47 -4.84 -9.43
CA THR A 171 -3.10 -4.67 -8.13
C THR A 171 -4.60 -4.44 -8.33
N TYR A 172 -5.29 -3.91 -7.33
CA TYR A 172 -6.71 -3.61 -7.40
C TYR A 172 -7.04 -2.22 -6.85
N GLU A 173 -8.15 -1.67 -7.34
CA GLU A 173 -8.70 -0.37 -6.94
C GLU A 173 -10.22 -0.47 -6.74
N LEU A 174 -10.74 0.47 -5.94
CA LEU A 174 -12.16 0.72 -5.75
C LEU A 174 -12.57 1.83 -6.71
N VAL A 175 -13.40 1.50 -7.70
CA VAL A 175 -13.82 2.42 -8.77
C VAL A 175 -15.29 2.78 -8.55
N PRO A 176 -15.66 4.06 -8.39
CA PRO A 176 -17.06 4.45 -8.24
C PRO A 176 -17.95 3.90 -9.36
N VAL A 177 -19.13 3.42 -8.97
CA VAL A 177 -20.21 3.16 -9.92
C VAL A 177 -20.91 4.50 -10.13
N GLY A 178 -20.94 4.97 -11.38
CA GLY A 178 -21.52 6.27 -11.77
C GLY A 178 -22.97 6.44 -11.34
#